data_AF-A0A0P0N1R5-F1
#
_entry.id   AF-A0A0P0N1R5-F1
#
_cell.length_a   1.000
_cell.length_b   1.000
_cell.length_c   1.000
_cell.angle_alpha   90.00
_cell.angle_beta   90.00
_cell.angle_gamma   90.00
#
_symmetry.space_group_name_H-M   'P 1'
#
loop_
_entity.id
_entity.type
_entity.pdbx_description
1 polymer ?
#
loop_
_entity_poly.entity_id
_entity_poly.type
_entity_poly.pdbx_seq_one_letter_code
_entity_poly.pdbx_strand_id
1 'polypeptide(L)'
;MQDSNVIQLVRERLRSVAMGALAVLDNRAFASYRVDFATLLVRDPLAAYKVLLSYQKDPRKARVILRSVLLGFSRSALEVLNAINALEKGDPEPVKRILKRAADRGRGGRF
;
A
#
# COMPACT_ATOMS: atom_id res chain seq x y z
N MET A 1 2.09 -0.44 -18.46
CA MET A 1 0.65 -0.79 -18.30
C MET A 1 0.35 -1.64 -17.06
N GLN A 2 1.27 -2.47 -16.53
CA GLN A 2 1.02 -3.30 -15.34
C GLN A 2 0.78 -2.51 -14.04
N ASP A 3 1.54 -1.43 -13.82
CA ASP A 3 1.45 -0.65 -12.57
C ASP A 3 0.12 0.09 -12.44
N SER A 4 -0.46 0.56 -13.54
CA SER A 4 -1.68 1.38 -13.54
C SER A 4 -2.88 0.64 -12.94
N ASN A 5 -3.01 -0.67 -13.19
CA ASN A 5 -4.13 -1.47 -12.65
C ASN A 5 -3.98 -1.70 -11.13
N VAL A 6 -2.76 -2.01 -10.68
CA VAL A 6 -2.48 -2.20 -9.24
C VAL A 6 -2.68 -0.91 -8.47
N ILE A 7 -2.22 0.22 -9.01
CA ILE A 7 -2.40 1.54 -8.40
C ILE A 7 -3.88 1.85 -8.21
N GLN A 8 -4.72 1.54 -9.20
CA GLN A 8 -6.16 1.74 -9.09
C GLN A 8 -6.78 0.87 -7.99
N LEU A 9 -6.44 -0.42 -7.94
CA LEU A 9 -6.95 -1.32 -6.89
C LEU A 9 -6.50 -0.87 -5.49
N VAL A 10 -5.25 -0.44 -5.34
CA VAL A 10 -4.73 0.12 -4.09
C VAL A 10 -5.51 1.38 -3.70
N ARG A 11 -5.79 2.27 -4.65
CA ARG A 11 -6.57 3.49 -4.43
C ARG A 11 -8.00 3.18 -4.00
N GLU A 12 -8.67 2.24 -4.66
CA GLU A 12 -10.01 1.77 -4.28
C GLU A 12 -10.00 1.18 -2.87
N ARG A 13 -8.98 0.38 -2.53
CA ARG A 13 -8.85 -0.18 -1.20
C ARG A 13 -8.65 0.90 -0.14
N LEU A 14 -7.80 1.89 -0.40
CA LEU A 14 -7.57 3.04 0.47
C LEU A 14 -8.85 3.85 0.68
N ARG A 15 -9.67 4.05 -0.37
CA ARG A 15 -10.99 4.67 -0.23
C ARG A 15 -11.91 3.85 0.68
N SER A 16 -11.88 2.52 0.58
CA SER A 16 -12.71 1.65 1.43
C SER A 16 -12.27 1.62 2.90
N VAL A 17 -10.97 1.61 3.19
CA VAL A 17 -10.47 1.37 4.56
C VAL A 17 -9.93 2.62 5.27
N ALA A 18 -9.69 3.70 4.53
CA ALA A 18 -8.97 4.87 5.02
C ALA A 18 -9.41 6.18 4.30
N MET A 19 -10.68 6.30 3.90
CA MET A 19 -11.19 7.46 3.15
C MET A 19 -10.80 8.81 3.76
N GLY A 20 -11.01 8.97 5.07
CA GLY A 20 -10.68 10.21 5.79
C GLY A 20 -9.18 10.51 5.88
N ALA A 21 -8.33 9.48 5.76
CA ALA A 21 -6.87 9.64 5.74
C ALA A 21 -6.32 9.86 4.33
N LEU A 22 -7.01 9.37 3.30
CA LEU A 22 -6.52 9.34 1.92
C LEU A 22 -6.13 10.72 1.40
N ALA A 23 -6.98 11.73 1.59
CA ALA A 23 -6.68 13.10 1.13
C ALA A 23 -5.40 13.67 1.78
N VAL A 24 -5.17 13.37 3.07
CA VAL A 24 -3.97 13.81 3.79
C VAL A 24 -2.74 13.05 3.31
N LEU A 25 -2.87 11.73 3.09
CA LEU A 25 -1.79 10.89 2.58
C LEU A 25 -1.40 11.28 1.16
N ASP A 26 -2.37 11.56 0.29
CA ASP A 26 -2.12 12.03 -1.08
C ASP A 26 -1.44 13.40 -1.08
N ASN A 27 -1.89 14.35 -0.26
CA ASN A 27 -1.24 15.65 -0.15
C ASN A 27 0.23 15.51 0.31
N ARG A 28 0.49 14.69 1.34
CA ARG A 28 1.85 14.46 1.86
C ARG A 28 2.74 13.72 0.86
N ALA A 29 2.20 12.70 0.19
CA ALA A 29 2.92 11.97 -0.85
C ALA A 29 3.26 12.91 -2.02
N PHE A 30 2.32 13.76 -2.43
CA PHE A 30 2.53 14.72 -3.50
C PHE A 30 3.57 15.78 -3.13
N ALA A 31 3.51 16.34 -1.91
CA ALA A 31 4.45 17.34 -1.44
C ALA A 31 5.90 16.83 -1.45
N SER A 32 6.13 15.58 -1.03
CA SER A 32 7.48 15.02 -0.91
C SER A 32 7.98 14.27 -2.15
N TYR A 33 7.08 13.63 -2.91
CA TYR A 33 7.44 12.69 -3.99
C TYR A 33 6.74 12.96 -5.33
N ARG A 34 5.90 14.01 -5.40
CA ARG A 34 5.18 14.44 -6.63
C ARG A 34 4.26 13.40 -7.24
N VAL A 35 3.79 12.44 -6.43
CA VAL A 35 2.83 11.40 -6.81
C VAL A 35 1.78 11.20 -5.70
N ASP A 36 0.62 10.63 -6.03
CA ASP A 36 -0.38 10.25 -5.03
C ASP A 36 0.08 9.05 -4.19
N PHE A 37 -0.55 8.83 -3.04
CA PHE A 37 -0.10 7.84 -2.07
C PHE A 37 -0.19 6.41 -2.61
N ALA A 38 -1.24 6.08 -3.38
CA ALA A 38 -1.37 4.76 -3.99
C ALA A 38 -0.23 4.48 -4.98
N THR A 39 0.09 5.46 -5.83
CA THR A 39 1.23 5.38 -6.74
C THR A 39 2.55 5.21 -5.98
N LEU A 40 2.75 5.97 -4.90
CA LEU A 40 3.94 5.86 -4.06
C LEU A 40 4.05 4.47 -3.43
N LEU A 41 2.97 3.93 -2.87
CA LEU A 41 2.95 2.62 -2.23
C LEU A 41 3.32 1.48 -3.18
N VAL A 42 2.93 1.57 -4.44
CA VAL A 42 3.27 0.55 -5.46
C VAL A 42 4.73 0.67 -5.90
N ARG A 43 5.24 1.90 -6.10
CA ARG A 43 6.59 2.14 -6.63
C ARG A 43 7.68 2.04 -5.56
N ASP A 44 7.44 2.67 -4.42
CA ASP A 44 8.35 2.73 -3.27
C ASP A 44 7.56 2.57 -1.96
N PRO A 45 7.32 1.31 -1.53
CA PRO A 45 6.63 1.02 -0.28
C PRO A 45 7.30 1.62 0.97
N LEU A 46 8.62 1.80 0.97
CA LEU A 46 9.34 2.38 2.12
C LEU A 46 9.03 3.87 2.23
N ALA A 47 9.08 4.60 1.13
CA ALA A 47 8.68 6.00 1.09
C ALA A 47 7.22 6.18 1.52
N ALA A 48 6.32 5.33 1.03
CA ALA A 48 4.92 5.34 1.45
C ALA A 48 4.75 5.07 2.95
N TYR A 49 5.54 4.14 3.52
CA TYR A 49 5.51 3.89 4.95
C TYR A 49 5.98 5.09 5.77
N LYS A 50 7.02 5.80 5.31
CA LYS A 50 7.46 7.06 5.95
C LYS A 50 6.36 8.13 5.91
N VAL A 51 5.61 8.23 4.81
CA VAL A 51 4.44 9.13 4.72
C VAL A 51 3.38 8.74 5.75
N LEU A 52 3.09 7.43 5.91
CA LEU A 52 2.16 6.94 6.92
C LEU A 52 2.61 7.27 8.35
N LEU A 53 3.88 7.04 8.67
CA LEU A 53 4.45 7.39 9.98
C LEU A 53 4.44 8.90 10.23
N SER A 54 4.60 9.72 9.19
CA SER A 54 4.49 11.17 9.36
C SER A 54 3.06 11.60 9.70
N TYR A 55 2.06 10.92 9.13
CA TYR A 55 0.64 11.21 9.34
C TYR A 55 0.15 10.67 10.68
N GLN A 56 0.47 9.40 10.94
CA GLN A 56 0.19 8.73 12.19
C GLN A 56 1.41 8.88 13.11
N LYS A 57 1.30 9.76 14.12
CA LYS A 57 2.32 9.90 15.19
C LYS A 57 2.56 8.60 16.01
N ASP A 58 1.89 7.51 15.66
CA ASP A 58 1.99 6.17 16.26
C ASP A 58 2.22 5.11 15.16
N PRO A 59 3.37 4.41 15.17
CA PRO A 59 3.68 3.31 14.26
C PRO A 59 2.62 2.20 14.23
N ARG A 60 1.94 1.93 15.35
CA ARG A 60 0.89 0.91 15.42
C ARG A 60 -0.29 1.26 14.52
N LYS A 61 -0.68 2.54 14.45
CA LYS A 61 -1.77 3.00 13.57
C LYS A 61 -1.37 2.94 12.10
N ALA A 62 -0.13 3.31 11.77
CA ALA A 62 0.41 3.15 10.41
C ALA A 62 0.37 1.69 9.95
N ARG A 63 0.75 0.77 10.85
CA ARG A 63 0.70 -0.67 10.63
C ARG A 63 -0.71 -1.19 10.40
N VAL A 64 -1.71 -0.69 11.14
CA VAL A 64 -3.12 -1.06 10.95
C VAL A 64 -3.61 -0.65 9.54
N ILE A 65 -3.31 0.58 9.11
CA ILE A 65 -3.71 1.05 7.76
C ILE A 65 -3.06 0.17 6.68
N LEU A 66 -1.74 -0.05 6.76
CA LEU A 66 -1.02 -0.93 5.83
C LEU A 66 -1.61 -2.33 5.81
N ARG A 67 -1.90 -2.90 6.97
CA ARG A 67 -2.50 -4.24 7.07
C ARG A 67 -3.85 -4.29 6.36
N SER A 68 -4.73 -3.32 6.61
CA SER A 68 -6.06 -3.25 6.00
C SER A 68 -6.03 -3.11 4.48
N VAL A 69 -5.03 -2.40 3.96
CA VAL A 69 -4.78 -2.27 2.52
C VAL A 69 -4.25 -3.59 1.94
N LEU A 70 -3.16 -4.12 2.52
CA LEU A 70 -2.46 -5.29 1.98
C LEU A 70 -3.25 -6.60 2.11
N LEU A 71 -4.16 -6.71 3.08
CA LEU A 71 -5.05 -7.87 3.21
C LEU A 71 -5.90 -8.12 1.96
N GLY A 72 -6.28 -7.07 1.23
CA GLY A 72 -7.03 -7.22 -0.03
C GLY A 72 -6.23 -7.86 -1.17
N PHE A 73 -4.91 -7.96 -1.02
CA PHE A 73 -3.98 -8.43 -2.05
C PHE A 73 -3.25 -9.72 -1.65
N SER A 74 -3.22 -10.03 -0.36
CA SER A 74 -2.56 -11.20 0.22
C SER A 74 -3.43 -12.46 0.18
N ARG A 75 -2.83 -13.63 0.36
CA ARG A 75 -3.56 -14.90 0.58
C ARG A 75 -3.75 -15.22 2.06
N SER A 76 -2.93 -14.64 2.93
CA SER A 76 -3.04 -14.86 4.38
C SER A 76 -2.71 -13.60 5.17
N ALA A 77 -3.28 -13.51 6.38
CA ALA A 77 -2.95 -12.45 7.31
C ALA A 77 -1.49 -12.53 7.79
N LEU A 78 -0.94 -13.74 7.92
CA LEU A 78 0.45 -13.96 8.34
C LEU A 78 1.43 -13.40 7.30
N GLU A 79 1.15 -13.60 6.01
CA GLU A 79 1.94 -13.04 4.91
C GLU A 79 2.00 -11.51 4.97
N VAL A 80 0.87 -10.85 5.26
CA VAL A 80 0.82 -9.39 5.44
C VAL A 80 1.65 -8.94 6.63
N LEU A 81 1.53 -9.64 7.77
CA LEU A 81 2.30 -9.29 8.98
C LEU A 81 3.80 -9.41 8.74
N ASN A 82 4.23 -10.47 8.05
CA ASN A 82 5.64 -10.67 7.69
C ASN A 82 6.12 -9.58 6.72
N ALA A 83 5.29 -9.19 5.75
CA ALA A 83 5.65 -8.12 4.82
C ALA A 83 5.78 -6.76 5.50
N ILE A 84 4.89 -6.43 6.45
CA ILE A 84 5.01 -5.18 7.21
C ILE A 84 6.22 -5.22 8.15
N ASN A 85 6.50 -6.35 8.81
CA ASN A 85 7.72 -6.51 9.62
C ASN A 85 9.00 -6.30 8.80
N ALA A 86 9.05 -6.83 7.58
CA ALA A 86 10.19 -6.61 6.68
C ALA A 86 10.30 -5.14 6.27
N LEU A 87 9.18 -4.50 5.94
CA LEU A 87 9.12 -3.09 5.58
C LEU A 87 9.62 -2.18 6.71
N GLU A 88 9.21 -2.47 7.96
CA GLU A 88 9.69 -1.79 9.17
C GLU A 88 11.20 -1.94 9.38
N LYS A 89 11.79 -3.03 8.89
CA LYS A 89 13.24 -3.29 8.90
C LYS A 89 13.99 -2.76 7.67
N GLY A 90 13.29 -2.07 6.75
CA GLY A 90 13.89 -1.50 5.55
C GLY A 90 13.84 -2.39 4.30
N ASP A 91 13.12 -3.51 4.32
CA ASP A 91 12.94 -4.37 3.14
C ASP A 91 11.53 -4.21 2.52
N PRO A 92 11.39 -3.54 1.36
CA PRO A 92 10.11 -3.36 0.69
C PRO A 92 9.68 -4.57 -0.16
N GLU A 93 10.56 -5.51 -0.44
CA GLU A 93 10.31 -6.55 -1.45
C GLU A 93 9.11 -7.44 -1.13
N PRO A 94 8.87 -7.87 0.12
CA PRO A 94 7.66 -8.63 0.46
C PRO A 94 6.36 -7.88 0.12
N VAL A 95 6.31 -6.56 0.32
CA VAL A 95 5.13 -5.74 -0.02
C VAL A 95 4.95 -5.67 -1.52
N LYS A 96 6.03 -5.42 -2.28
CA LYS A 96 5.97 -5.43 -3.75
C LYS A 96 5.49 -6.77 -4.30
N ARG A 97 5.91 -7.89 -3.71
CA ARG A 97 5.46 -9.25 -4.09
C ARG A 97 3.97 -9.48 -3.83
N ILE A 98 3.42 -8.93 -2.75
CA ILE A 98 1.97 -9.00 -2.47
C ILE A 98 1.20 -8.21 -3.54
N LEU A 99 1.63 -6.97 -3.82
CA LEU A 99 0.95 -6.08 -4.77
C LEU A 99 1.04 -6.59 -6.22
N LYS A 100 2.21 -7.11 -6.66
CA LYS A 100 2.36 -7.70 -8.00
C LYS A 100 1.44 -8.90 -8.23
N ARG A 101 1.28 -9.79 -7.25
CA ARG A 101 0.38 -10.95 -7.34
C ARG A 101 -1.09 -10.57 -7.51
N ALA A 102 -1.50 -9.40 -7.01
CA ALA A 102 -2.84 -8.89 -7.25
C ALA A 102 -3.02 -8.42 -8.70
N ALA A 103 -1.99 -7.82 -9.31
CA ALA A 103 -1.97 -7.43 -10.72
C ALA A 103 -2.26 -8.60 -11.66
N ASP A 104 -1.72 -9.78 -11.32
CA ASP A 104 -1.81 -10.97 -12.17
C ASP A 104 -3.15 -11.69 -12.02
N ARG A 105 -3.80 -11.62 -10.85
CA ARG A 105 -5.16 -12.17 -10.66
C ARG A 105 -6.24 -11.39 -11.42
N GLY A 106 -6.09 -10.07 -11.57
CA GLY A 106 -7.02 -9.24 -12.34
C GLY A 106 -7.09 -9.56 -13.84
N ARG A 107 -6.17 -10.38 -14.38
CA ARG A 107 -6.17 -10.80 -15.79
C ARG A 107 -6.92 -12.13 -16.06
N GLY A 108 -7.13 -12.95 -15.03
CA GLY A 108 -7.68 -14.31 -15.20
C GLY A 108 -9.21 -14.42 -15.16
N GLY A 109 -9.93 -13.31 -14.97
CA GLY A 109 -11.39 -13.27 -14.79
C GLY A 109 -12.16 -12.75 -16.00
N ARG A 110 -11.66 -12.96 -17.23
CA ARG A 110 -12.43 -12.74 -18.46
C ARG A 110 -12.62 -14.07 -19.18
N PHE A 111 -13.63 -14.82 -18.76
CA PHE A 111 -14.31 -15.83 -19.56
C PHE A 111 -15.81 -15.60 -19.39
#